data_AF-A0A519MP94-F1
#
_entry.id   AF-A0A519MP94-F1
#
_cell.length_a   1.000
_cell.length_b   1.000
_cell.length_c   1.000
_cell.angle_alpha   90.00
_cell.angle_beta   90.00
_cell.angle_gamma   90.00
#
_symmetry.space_group_name_H-M   'P 1'
#
loop_
_entity.id
_entity.type
_entity.pdbx_description
1 polymer ?
#
loop_
_entity_poly.entity_id
_entity_poly.type
_entity_poly.pdbx_seq_one_letter_code
_entity_poly.pdbx_strand_id
1 'polypeptide(L)'
;MKTVLRIFGVLIVLLAFLFIGLSIWRTGTDKDDLRENEIEMTLAKAQLETLKKEAASMTGESKKLMDEQIATADAAIKEIPSESILTVIQVLFAVMFVVALAAAIFLFRPNLKFSQILLIGSVVLLLVTYFISPDIERGEYSGMNNTTLALMSGIPVIFAGLFAFLVARKSAVKA
;
A
#
# COMPACT_ATOMS: atom_id res chain seq x y z
N MET A 1 30.04 13.34 12.56
CA MET A 1 29.04 12.25 12.59
C MET A 1 27.58 12.69 12.76
N LYS A 2 27.19 13.53 13.74
CA LYS A 2 25.76 13.94 13.87
C LYS A 2 25.23 14.65 12.62
N THR A 3 26.02 15.55 12.05
CA THR A 3 25.68 16.26 10.80
C THR A 3 25.52 15.30 9.62
N VAL A 4 26.41 14.32 9.49
CA VAL A 4 26.33 13.28 8.46
C VAL A 4 25.04 12.46 8.58
N LEU A 5 24.69 12.03 9.80
CA LEU A 5 23.41 11.33 10.07
C LEU A 5 22.19 12.17 9.71
N ARG A 6 22.24 13.49 9.94
CA ARG A 6 21.16 14.40 9.56
C ARG A 6 21.04 14.53 8.04
N ILE A 7 22.15 14.66 7.32
CA ILE A 7 22.16 14.76 5.86
C ILE A 7 21.55 13.50 5.24
N PHE A 8 22.03 12.32 5.63
CA PHE A 8 21.45 11.06 5.14
C PHE A 8 19.99 10.88 5.57
N GLY A 9 19.65 11.24 6.81
CA GLY A 9 18.26 11.22 7.28
C GLY A 9 17.34 12.10 6.44
N VAL A 10 17.77 13.31 6.06
CA VAL A 10 17.00 14.21 5.19
C VAL A 10 16.82 13.62 3.79
N LEU A 11 17.87 13.05 3.20
CA LEU A 11 17.77 12.40 1.89
C LEU A 11 16.75 11.25 1.91
N ILE A 12 16.76 10.44 2.97
CA ILE A 12 15.79 9.34 3.14
C ILE A 12 14.36 9.87 3.34
N VAL A 13 14.17 10.96 4.08
CA VAL A 13 12.84 11.61 4.22
C VAL A 13 12.33 12.08 2.86
N LEU A 14 13.17 12.72 2.05
CA LEU A 14 12.79 13.17 0.71
C LEU A 14 12.40 12.00 -0.19
N LEU A 15 13.16 10.91 -0.13
CA LEU A 15 12.86 9.68 -0.86
C LEU A 15 11.55 9.03 -0.38
N ALA A 16 11.29 9.04 0.93
CA ALA A 16 10.02 8.60 1.50
C ALA A 16 8.84 9.43 0.97
N PHE A 17 8.95 10.76 0.96
CA PHE A 17 7.91 11.63 0.44
C PHE A 17 7.62 11.39 -1.04
N LEU A 18 8.65 11.14 -1.85
CA LEU A 18 8.47 10.81 -3.25
C LEU A 18 7.65 9.52 -3.43
N PHE A 19 8.01 8.43 -2.75
CA PHE A 19 7.29 7.16 -2.88
C PHE A 19 5.90 7.20 -2.26
N ILE A 20 5.72 7.89 -1.12
CA ILE A 20 4.41 8.06 -0.50
C ILE A 20 3.49 8.89 -1.43
N GLY A 21 4.01 9.97 -2.02
CA GLY A 21 3.24 10.78 -2.97
C GLY A 21 2.79 9.99 -4.20
N LEU A 22 3.70 9.20 -4.78
CA LEU A 22 3.37 8.28 -5.88
C LEU A 22 2.31 7.24 -5.46
N SER A 23 2.42 6.69 -4.26
CA SER A 23 1.49 5.69 -3.75
C SER A 23 0.09 6.26 -3.50
N ILE A 24 -0.01 7.45 -2.88
CA ILE A 24 -1.29 8.14 -2.67
C ILE A 24 -1.94 8.48 -4.00
N TRP A 25 -1.18 9.00 -4.96
CA TRP A 25 -1.68 9.32 -6.29
C TRP A 25 -2.18 8.06 -7.00
N ARG A 26 -1.38 7.00 -7.02
CA ARG A 26 -1.72 5.72 -7.66
C ARG A 26 -2.99 5.09 -7.08
N THR A 27 -3.07 4.99 -5.75
CA THR A 27 -4.26 4.45 -5.07
C THR A 27 -5.48 5.35 -5.30
N GLY A 28 -5.29 6.65 -5.46
CA GLY A 28 -6.33 7.58 -5.88
C GLY A 28 -6.87 7.26 -7.27
N THR A 29 -5.99 7.08 -8.26
CA THR A 29 -6.38 6.69 -9.63
C THR A 29 -7.10 5.34 -9.64
N ASP A 30 -6.60 4.32 -8.93
CA ASP A 30 -7.29 3.02 -8.85
C ASP A 30 -8.70 3.13 -8.26
N LYS A 31 -8.91 4.05 -7.32
CA LYS A 31 -10.22 4.29 -6.72
C LYS A 31 -11.17 4.98 -7.71
N ASP A 32 -10.67 5.96 -8.45
CA ASP A 32 -11.46 6.66 -9.46
C ASP A 32 -11.84 5.70 -10.61
N ASP A 33 -10.89 4.88 -11.08
CA ASP A 33 -11.12 3.85 -12.11
C ASP A 33 -12.19 2.84 -11.66
N LEU A 34 -12.18 2.39 -10.40
CA LEU A 34 -13.20 1.49 -9.89
C LEU A 34 -14.58 2.13 -9.84
N ARG A 35 -14.64 3.41 -9.48
CA ARG A 35 -15.90 4.16 -9.40
C ARG A 35 -16.50 4.40 -10.79
N GLU A 36 -15.66 4.69 -11.78
CA GLU A 36 -16.11 4.87 -13.16
C GLU A 36 -16.62 3.54 -13.76
N ASN A 37 -15.99 2.42 -13.41
CA ASN A 37 -16.34 1.10 -13.92
C ASN A 37 -17.33 0.31 -13.03
N GLU A 38 -17.93 0.95 -12.00
CA GLU A 38 -18.81 0.27 -11.05
C GLU A 38 -20.05 -0.36 -11.72
N ILE A 39 -20.58 0.31 -12.74
CA ILE A 39 -21.71 -0.18 -13.54
C ILE A 39 -21.29 -1.42 -14.35
N GLU A 40 -20.12 -1.38 -14.99
CA GLU A 40 -19.58 -2.51 -15.75
C GLU A 40 -19.28 -3.71 -14.85
N MET A 41 -18.71 -3.47 -13.67
CA MET A 41 -18.50 -4.50 -12.65
C MET A 41 -19.80 -5.14 -12.18
N THR A 42 -20.86 -4.34 -12.00
CA THR A 42 -22.17 -4.84 -11.59
C THR A 42 -22.79 -5.71 -12.69
N LEU A 43 -22.67 -5.28 -13.95
CA LEU A 43 -23.10 -6.06 -15.11
C LEU A 43 -22.30 -7.36 -15.25
N ALA A 44 -20.97 -7.32 -15.08
CA ALA A 44 -20.12 -8.50 -15.13
C ALA A 44 -20.47 -9.53 -14.04
N LYS A 45 -20.73 -9.06 -12.80
CA LYS A 45 -21.23 -9.93 -11.71
C LYS A 45 -22.58 -10.55 -12.04
N ALA A 46 -23.51 -9.78 -12.60
CA ALA A 46 -24.84 -10.28 -12.99
C ALA A 46 -24.76 -11.31 -14.14
N GLN A 47 -23.88 -11.08 -15.13
CA GLN A 47 -23.61 -12.02 -16.22
C GLN A 47 -22.99 -13.31 -15.69
N LEU A 48 -22.04 -13.22 -14.75
CA LEU A 48 -21.42 -14.38 -14.13
C LEU A 48 -22.42 -15.24 -13.34
N GLU A 49 -23.36 -14.61 -12.63
CA GLU A 49 -24.47 -15.33 -11.99
C GLU A 49 -25.43 -15.99 -12.99
N THR A 50 -25.59 -15.39 -14.18
CA THR A 50 -26.38 -15.99 -15.26
C THR A 50 -25.67 -17.22 -15.83
N LEU A 51 -24.36 -17.13 -16.10
CA LEU A 51 -23.53 -18.25 -16.55
C LEU A 51 -23.52 -19.40 -15.53
N LYS A 52 -23.43 -19.10 -14.23
CA LYS A 52 -23.57 -20.11 -13.15
C LYS A 52 -24.91 -20.84 -13.20
N LYS A 53 -26.01 -20.12 -13.46
CA LYS A 53 -27.35 -20.72 -13.60
C LYS A 53 -27.47 -21.57 -14.86
N GLU A 54 -26.90 -21.13 -15.98
CA GLU A 54 -26.89 -21.89 -17.23
C GLU A 54 -26.05 -23.18 -17.09
N ALA A 55 -24.85 -23.09 -16.52
CA ALA A 55 -23.98 -24.23 -16.25
C ALA A 55 -24.63 -25.26 -15.31
N ALA A 56 -25.47 -24.83 -14.36
CA ALA A 56 -26.19 -25.74 -13.47
C ALA A 56 -27.16 -26.69 -14.21
N SER A 57 -27.66 -26.28 -15.38
CA SER A 57 -28.54 -27.08 -16.23
C SER A 57 -27.81 -27.96 -17.26
N MET A 58 -26.49 -27.78 -17.40
CA MET A 58 -25.65 -28.52 -18.35
C MET A 58 -25.13 -29.84 -17.77
N THR A 59 -24.72 -30.76 -18.65
CA THR A 59 -24.03 -32.01 -18.30
C THR A 59 -22.93 -32.33 -19.32
N GLY A 60 -21.98 -33.18 -18.96
CA GLY A 60 -20.92 -33.64 -19.87
C GLY A 60 -19.76 -32.65 -20.04
N GLU A 61 -19.08 -32.73 -21.18
CA GLU A 61 -17.85 -31.97 -21.48
C GLU A 61 -18.09 -30.46 -21.58
N SER A 62 -19.23 -30.04 -22.11
CA SER A 62 -19.63 -28.63 -22.18
C SER A 62 -19.78 -27.99 -20.80
N LYS A 63 -20.21 -28.75 -19.78
CA LYS A 63 -20.28 -28.27 -18.41
C LYS A 63 -18.89 -27.99 -17.84
N LYS A 64 -17.92 -28.89 -18.07
CA LYS A 64 -16.54 -28.70 -17.58
C LYS A 64 -15.90 -27.43 -18.15
N LEU A 65 -16.05 -27.21 -19.46
CA LEU A 65 -15.54 -26.00 -20.11
C LEU A 65 -16.21 -24.73 -19.57
N MET A 66 -17.52 -24.79 -19.31
CA MET A 66 -18.26 -23.67 -18.73
C MET A 66 -17.85 -23.40 -17.26
N ASP A 67 -17.69 -24.46 -16.45
CA ASP A 67 -17.25 -24.35 -15.05
C ASP A 67 -15.82 -23.77 -14.95
N GLU A 68 -14.92 -24.13 -15.87
CA GLU A 68 -13.58 -23.53 -15.96
C GLU A 68 -13.63 -22.03 -16.30
N GLN A 69 -14.45 -21.63 -17.30
CA GLN A 69 -14.63 -20.22 -17.64
C GLN A 69 -15.24 -19.41 -16.48
N ILE A 70 -16.23 -19.99 -15.79
CA ILE A 70 -16.82 -19.39 -14.59
C ILE A 70 -15.77 -19.26 -13.50
N ALA A 71 -14.93 -20.27 -13.25
CA ALA A 71 -13.89 -20.21 -12.25
C ALA A 71 -12.85 -19.13 -12.54
N THR A 72 -12.42 -18.99 -13.80
CA THR A 72 -11.51 -17.93 -14.23
C THR A 72 -12.14 -16.54 -14.06
N ALA A 73 -13.39 -16.37 -14.47
CA ALA A 73 -14.08 -15.09 -14.35
C ALA A 73 -14.40 -14.74 -12.87
N ASP A 74 -14.73 -15.73 -12.04
CA ASP A 74 -15.00 -15.54 -10.61
C ASP A 74 -13.71 -15.20 -9.84
N ALA A 75 -12.58 -15.79 -10.23
CA ALA A 75 -11.25 -15.41 -9.72
C ALA A 75 -10.90 -13.97 -10.11
N ALA A 76 -11.06 -13.61 -11.39
CA ALA A 76 -10.77 -12.26 -11.88
C ALA A 76 -11.64 -11.18 -11.18
N ILE A 77 -12.92 -11.45 -10.91
CA ILE A 77 -13.78 -10.53 -10.16
C ILE A 77 -13.38 -10.43 -8.68
N LYS A 78 -12.94 -11.54 -8.07
CA LYS A 78 -12.52 -11.56 -6.65
C LYS A 78 -11.21 -10.84 -6.39
N GLU A 79 -10.33 -10.77 -7.38
CA GLU A 79 -9.06 -10.03 -7.29
C GLU A 79 -9.22 -8.51 -7.36
N ILE A 80 -10.39 -8.03 -7.79
CA ILE A 80 -10.69 -6.59 -7.81
C ILE A 80 -10.96 -6.11 -6.38
N PRO A 81 -10.13 -5.21 -5.82
CA PRO A 81 -10.31 -4.72 -4.46
C PRO A 81 -11.56 -3.83 -4.38
N SER A 82 -12.18 -3.76 -3.20
CA SER A 82 -13.25 -2.79 -2.97
C SER A 82 -12.70 -1.38 -2.85
N GLU A 83 -13.52 -0.39 -3.21
CA GLU A 83 -13.19 1.04 -3.03
C GLU A 83 -12.81 1.38 -1.57
N SER A 84 -13.47 0.72 -0.61
CA SER A 84 -13.18 0.86 0.81
C SER A 84 -11.76 0.42 1.18
N ILE A 85 -11.26 -0.67 0.60
CA ILE A 85 -9.89 -1.16 0.83
C ILE A 85 -8.89 -0.14 0.28
N LEU A 86 -9.11 0.35 -0.93
CA LEU A 86 -8.24 1.39 -1.52
C LEU A 86 -8.25 2.68 -0.70
N THR A 87 -9.41 3.09 -0.19
CA THR A 87 -9.53 4.26 0.69
C THR A 87 -8.73 4.08 1.98
N VAL A 88 -8.82 2.90 2.61
CA VAL A 88 -8.04 2.58 3.82
C VAL A 88 -6.54 2.65 3.51
N ILE A 89 -6.09 2.08 2.39
CA ILE A 89 -4.68 2.10 1.99
C ILE A 89 -4.20 3.54 1.74
N GLN A 90 -5.00 4.35 1.07
CA GLN A 90 -4.70 5.77 0.83
C GLN A 90 -4.51 6.53 2.15
N VAL A 91 -5.35 6.24 3.15
CA VAL A 91 -5.23 6.80 4.51
C VAL A 91 -3.96 6.30 5.20
N LEU A 92 -3.62 5.01 5.09
CA LEU A 92 -2.39 4.46 5.67
C LEU A 92 -1.14 5.13 5.08
N PHE A 93 -1.12 5.37 3.76
CA PHE A 93 -0.04 6.15 3.12
C PHE A 93 0.01 7.59 3.62
N ALA A 94 -1.14 8.25 3.84
CA ALA A 94 -1.17 9.58 4.44
C ALA A 94 -0.64 9.58 5.88
N VAL A 95 -0.93 8.55 6.68
CA VAL A 95 -0.34 8.39 8.03
C VAL A 95 1.18 8.19 7.92
N MET A 96 1.67 7.40 6.96
CA MET A 96 3.11 7.24 6.70
C MET A 96 3.78 8.58 6.37
N PHE A 97 3.10 9.44 5.62
CA PHE A 97 3.57 10.79 5.31
C PHE A 97 3.79 11.62 6.58
N VAL A 98 2.81 11.59 7.50
CA VAL A 98 2.89 12.30 8.79
C VAL A 98 4.03 11.74 9.65
N VAL A 99 4.23 10.42 9.67
CA VAL A 99 5.34 9.78 10.39
C VAL A 99 6.70 10.20 9.82
N ALA A 100 6.84 10.24 8.49
CA ALA A 100 8.06 10.71 7.83
C ALA A 100 8.35 12.19 8.14
N LEU A 101 7.31 13.04 8.16
CA LEU A 101 7.43 14.44 8.55
C LEU A 101 7.85 14.61 10.01
N ALA A 102 7.25 13.84 10.92
CA ALA A 102 7.64 13.84 12.33
C ALA A 102 9.11 13.40 12.49
N ALA A 103 9.54 12.34 11.81
CA ALA A 103 10.93 11.89 11.80
C ALA A 103 11.88 13.00 11.32
N ALA A 104 11.49 13.76 10.29
CA ALA A 104 12.26 14.91 9.80
C ALA A 104 12.45 15.99 10.88
N ILE A 105 11.40 16.31 11.64
CA ILE A 105 11.48 17.26 12.76
C ILE A 105 12.47 16.75 13.83
N PHE A 106 12.39 15.47 14.19
CA PHE A 106 13.25 14.88 15.22
C PHE A 106 14.71 14.67 14.80
N LEU A 107 15.05 14.78 13.51
CA LEU A 107 16.45 14.89 13.06
C LEU A 107 17.12 16.18 13.57
N PHE A 108 16.36 17.26 13.73
CA PHE A 108 16.86 18.56 14.17
C PHE A 108 16.59 18.83 15.65
N ARG A 109 15.44 18.39 16.16
CA ARG A 109 15.05 18.47 17.58
C ARG A 109 15.06 17.07 18.22
N PRO A 110 16.23 16.51 18.55
CA PRO A 110 16.34 15.14 19.02
C PRO A 110 15.53 14.90 20.31
N ASN A 111 14.65 13.90 20.29
CA ASN A 111 13.96 13.42 21.48
C ASN A 111 13.95 11.88 21.48
N LEU A 112 14.65 11.27 22.43
CA LEU A 112 14.88 9.82 22.42
C LEU A 112 13.58 9.01 22.50
N LYS A 113 12.65 9.41 23.38
CA LYS A 113 11.38 8.71 23.60
C LYS A 113 10.52 8.74 22.34
N PHE A 114 10.33 9.93 21.76
CA PHE A 114 9.51 10.08 20.55
C PHE A 114 10.16 9.44 19.32
N SER A 115 11.48 9.56 19.14
CA SER A 115 12.17 8.89 18.04
C SER A 115 12.08 7.37 18.12
N GLN A 116 12.10 6.78 19.32
CA GLN A 116 11.91 5.35 19.51
C GLN A 116 10.48 4.92 19.16
N ILE A 117 9.47 5.68 19.61
CA ILE A 117 8.06 5.43 19.28
C ILE A 117 7.84 5.53 17.77
N LEU A 118 8.42 6.54 17.10
CA LEU A 118 8.34 6.69 15.65
C LEU A 118 8.96 5.52 14.89
N LEU A 119 10.12 5.04 15.34
CA LEU A 119 10.75 3.87 14.73
C LEU A 119 9.85 2.64 14.83
N ILE A 120 9.38 2.31 16.04
CA ILE A 120 8.47 1.17 16.24
C ILE A 120 7.18 1.35 15.44
N GLY A 121 6.58 2.55 15.51
CA GLY A 121 5.36 2.91 14.79
C GLY A 121 5.52 2.78 13.28
N SER A 122 6.66 3.17 12.72
CA SER A 122 6.92 3.02 11.28
C SER A 122 6.99 1.57 10.81
N VAL A 123 7.56 0.67 11.64
CA VAL A 123 7.60 -0.77 11.35
C VAL A 123 6.19 -1.35 11.40
N VAL A 124 5.43 -1.07 12.48
CA VAL A 124 4.05 -1.54 12.62
C VAL A 124 3.19 -1.02 11.47
N LEU A 125 3.32 0.26 11.12
CA LEU A 125 2.57 0.88 10.04
C LEU A 125 2.91 0.25 8.69
N LEU A 126 4.18 -0.03 8.39
CA LEU A 126 4.55 -0.77 7.17
C LEU A 126 3.90 -2.15 7.14
N LEU A 127 3.96 -2.91 8.24
CA LEU A 127 3.37 -4.25 8.29
C LEU A 127 1.86 -4.20 8.04
N VAL A 128 1.15 -3.27 8.70
CA VAL A 128 -0.29 -3.09 8.51
C VAL A 128 -0.62 -2.71 7.07
N THR A 129 0.09 -1.75 6.48
CA THR A 129 -0.11 -1.36 5.08
C THR A 129 0.19 -2.52 4.14
N TYR A 130 1.26 -3.27 4.36
CA TYR A 130 1.66 -4.40 3.53
C TYR A 130 0.61 -5.52 3.53
N PHE A 131 0.06 -5.89 4.70
CA PHE A 131 -0.94 -6.97 4.79
C PHE A 131 -2.33 -6.57 4.29
N ILE A 132 -2.64 -5.27 4.25
CA ILE A 132 -3.93 -4.77 3.75
C ILE A 132 -3.86 -4.45 2.25
N SER A 133 -2.67 -4.11 1.73
CA SER A 133 -2.47 -3.86 0.31
C SER A 133 -2.85 -5.09 -0.53
N PRO A 134 -3.79 -4.97 -1.48
CA PRO A 134 -4.16 -6.07 -2.35
C PRO A 134 -2.99 -6.38 -3.26
N ASP A 135 -2.63 -7.66 -3.33
CA ASP A 135 -1.62 -8.17 -4.24
C ASP A 135 -2.28 -8.47 -5.59
N ILE A 136 -2.38 -7.46 -6.44
CA ILE A 136 -3.01 -7.60 -7.75
C ILE A 136 -1.90 -7.77 -8.78
N GLU A 137 -1.70 -8.99 -9.28
CA GLU A 137 -0.95 -9.22 -10.50
C GLU A 137 -1.72 -8.57 -11.65
N ARG A 138 -1.26 -7.40 -12.10
CA ARG A 138 -1.88 -6.68 -13.21
C ARG A 138 -1.03 -6.81 -14.46
N GLY A 139 -1.70 -6.91 -15.60
CA GLY A 139 -1.09 -7.18 -16.91
C GLY A 139 -0.02 -6.17 -17.34
N GLU A 140 0.64 -6.49 -18.46
CA GLU A 140 1.88 -5.91 -19.02
C GLU A 140 2.00 -4.36 -19.09
N TYR A 141 0.89 -3.63 -18.97
CA TYR A 141 0.84 -2.16 -19.02
C TYR A 141 0.31 -1.50 -17.75
N SER A 142 0.00 -2.27 -16.71
CA SER A 142 -0.36 -1.75 -15.41
C SER A 142 0.91 -1.42 -14.61
N GLY A 143 0.97 -0.23 -14.04
CA GLY A 143 2.07 0.19 -13.17
C GLY A 143 2.26 -0.69 -11.91
N MET A 144 3.08 -0.19 -10.99
CA MET A 144 3.50 -0.93 -9.79
C MET A 144 2.32 -1.33 -8.89
N ASN A 145 2.35 -2.57 -8.36
CA ASN A 145 1.35 -3.11 -7.44
C ASN A 145 1.36 -2.39 -6.07
N ASN A 146 0.20 -2.31 -5.42
CA ASN A 146 0.00 -1.65 -4.13
C ASN A 146 0.85 -2.27 -3.00
N THR A 147 1.13 -3.58 -3.06
CA THR A 147 2.04 -4.25 -2.12
C THR A 147 3.48 -3.77 -2.28
N THR A 148 3.94 -3.61 -3.52
CA THR A 148 5.27 -3.07 -3.83
C THR A 148 5.37 -1.60 -3.42
N LEU A 149 4.32 -0.81 -3.68
CA LEU A 149 4.23 0.58 -3.24
C LEU A 149 4.23 0.72 -1.72
N ALA A 150 3.60 -0.21 -0.99
CA ALA A 150 3.68 -0.27 0.48
C ALA A 150 5.12 -0.44 0.96
N LEU A 151 5.88 -1.36 0.36
CA LEU A 151 7.29 -1.57 0.70
C LEU A 151 8.16 -0.37 0.33
N MET A 152 8.00 0.16 -0.88
CA MET A 152 8.79 1.29 -1.39
C MET A 152 8.51 2.59 -0.63
N SER A 153 7.30 2.74 -0.08
CA SER A 153 6.96 3.85 0.81
C SER A 153 7.46 3.59 2.24
N GLY A 154 7.25 2.40 2.78
CA GLY A 154 7.46 2.15 4.20
C GLY A 154 8.90 1.88 4.62
N ILE A 155 9.70 1.22 3.78
CA ILE A 155 11.13 0.99 4.10
C ILE A 155 11.87 2.33 4.31
N PRO A 156 11.74 3.33 3.41
CA PRO A 156 12.31 4.65 3.65
C PRO A 156 11.81 5.33 4.94
N VAL A 157 10.54 5.17 5.31
CA VAL A 157 9.98 5.73 6.56
C VAL A 157 10.64 5.09 7.79
N ILE A 158 10.87 3.77 7.77
CA ILE A 158 11.60 3.07 8.83
C ILE A 158 13.02 3.61 8.95
N PHE A 159 13.71 3.78 7.81
CA PHE A 159 15.05 4.37 7.82
C PHE A 159 15.04 5.81 8.34
N ALA A 160 14.04 6.63 7.99
CA ALA A 160 13.89 7.98 8.53
C ALA A 160 13.75 7.95 10.07
N GLY A 161 12.91 7.05 10.59
CA GLY A 161 12.77 6.80 12.03
C GLY A 161 14.08 6.35 12.68
N LEU A 162 14.83 5.47 12.03
CA LEU A 162 16.13 4.98 12.49
C LEU A 162 17.15 6.13 12.59
N PHE A 163 17.25 6.98 11.58
CA PHE A 163 18.14 8.14 11.61
C PHE A 163 17.76 9.13 12.72
N ALA A 164 16.46 9.41 12.89
CA ALA A 164 15.97 10.25 13.98
C ALA A 164 16.32 9.66 15.36
N PHE A 165 16.22 8.34 15.52
CA PHE A 165 16.62 7.64 16.75
C PHE A 165 18.14 7.71 17.00
N LEU A 166 18.95 7.44 15.99
CA LEU A 166 20.41 7.50 16.09
C LEU A 166 20.91 8.90 16.46
N VAL A 167 20.32 9.95 15.86
CA VAL A 167 20.63 11.35 16.20
C VAL A 167 20.24 11.67 17.65
N ALA A 168 19.07 11.20 18.11
CA ALA A 168 18.61 11.38 19.47
C ALA A 168 19.49 10.64 20.49
N ARG A 169 19.80 9.37 20.25
CA ARG A 169 20.68 8.57 21.12
C ARG A 169 22.06 9.20 21.27
N LYS A 170 22.66 9.66 20.17
CA LYS A 170 23.97 10.34 20.20
C LYS A 170 23.92 11.71 20.88
N SER A 171 22.74 12.29 21.03
CA SER A 171 22.53 13.55 21.75
C SER A 171 22.32 13.34 23.24
N ALA A 172 21.62 12.27 23.62
CA ALA A 172 21.47 11.88 25.02
C ALA A 172 22.80 11.42 25.66
N VAL A 173 23.65 10.68 24.95
CA VAL A 173 24.95 10.20 25.47
C VAL A 173 25.96 11.34 25.73
N LYS A 174 25.73 12.54 25.20
CA LYS A 174 26.61 13.71 25.36
C LYS A 174 26.11 14.72 26.41
N ALA A 175 24.92 14.51 26.96
CA ALA A 175 24.33 15.32 28.03
C ALA A 175 24.59 14.63 29.37
#